data_AF-A0A645AGZ4-F1
#
_entry.id   AF-A0A645AGZ4-F1
#
_cell.length_a   1.000
_cell.length_b   1.000
_cell.length_c   1.000
_cell.angle_alpha   90.00
_cell.angle_beta   90.00
_cell.angle_gamma   90.00
#
_symmetry.space_group_name_H-M   'P 1'
#
loop_
_entity.id
_entity.type
_entity.pdbx_description
1 polymer ?
#
loop_
_entity_poly.entity_id
_entity_poly.type
_entity_poly.pdbx_seq_one_letter_code
_entity_poly.pdbx_strand_id
1 'polypeptide(L)'
;MVLREAAERGELSTAVDPERLAYLLSATIQGGYVLAIAAQDPRPYDHACAGALELLRASAPPAQRHDEPISTTNIPAAASASAASERND
;
A
#
# COMPACT_ATOMS: atom_id res chain seq x y z
N MET A 1 -11.22 4.41 -19.66
CA MET A 1 -9.92 3.68 -19.73
C MET A 1 -9.68 3.12 -18.34
N VAL A 2 -9.39 1.82 -18.23
CA VAL A 2 -9.49 1.10 -16.94
C VAL A 2 -8.63 1.67 -15.81
N LEU A 3 -7.42 2.19 -16.10
CA LEU A 3 -6.55 2.79 -15.07
C LEU A 3 -7.03 4.17 -14.62
N ARG A 4 -7.68 4.94 -15.52
CA ARG A 4 -8.32 6.20 -15.16
C ARG A 4 -9.50 5.95 -14.23
N GLU A 5 -10.32 4.97 -14.55
CA GLU A 5 -11.44 4.54 -13.69
C GLU A 5 -10.94 4.03 -12.34
N ALA A 6 -9.84 3.28 -12.28
CA ALA A 6 -9.21 2.86 -11.03
C ALA A 6 -8.72 4.06 -10.20
N ALA A 7 -8.12 5.06 -10.83
CA ALA A 7 -7.71 6.29 -10.16
C ALA A 7 -8.91 7.10 -9.63
N GLU A 8 -10.00 7.18 -10.40
CA GLU A 8 -11.26 7.82 -9.99
C GLU A 8 -11.91 7.11 -8.79
N ARG A 9 -11.72 5.78 -8.67
CA ARG A 9 -12.14 4.97 -7.50
C ARG A 9 -11.15 5.01 -6.33
N GLY A 10 -10.01 5.72 -6.46
CA GLY A 10 -8.98 5.77 -5.42
C GLY A 10 -8.17 4.48 -5.26
N GLU A 11 -8.18 3.59 -6.24
CA GLU A 11 -7.39 2.34 -6.23
C GLU A 11 -5.95 2.53 -6.73
N LEU A 12 -5.65 3.71 -7.28
CA LEU A 12 -4.32 4.12 -7.67
C LEU A 12 -3.86 5.27 -6.78
N SER A 13 -2.58 5.26 -6.40
CA SER A 13 -1.97 6.36 -5.66
C SER A 13 -2.14 7.68 -6.41
N THR A 14 -2.46 8.76 -5.69
CA THR A 14 -2.62 10.10 -6.27
C THR A 14 -1.31 10.67 -6.84
N ALA A 15 -0.17 10.06 -6.49
CA ALA A 15 1.14 10.40 -7.05
C ALA A 15 1.39 9.79 -8.44
N VAL A 16 0.49 8.92 -8.93
CA VAL A 16 0.65 8.20 -10.20
C VAL A 16 -0.29 8.77 -11.26
N ASP A 17 0.27 9.11 -12.42
CA ASP A 17 -0.51 9.47 -13.60
C ASP A 17 -0.99 8.20 -14.33
N PRO A 18 -2.31 7.96 -14.42
CA PRO A 18 -2.86 6.74 -15.02
C PRO A 18 -2.57 6.60 -16.52
N GLU A 19 -2.44 7.71 -17.26
CA GLU A 19 -2.10 7.69 -18.68
C GLU A 19 -0.65 7.23 -18.86
N ARG A 20 0.28 7.84 -18.11
CA ARG A 20 1.71 7.44 -18.16
C ARG A 20 1.91 6.00 -17.72
N LEU A 21 1.19 5.55 -16.69
CA LEU A 21 1.26 4.16 -16.26
C LEU A 21 0.78 3.20 -17.37
N ALA A 22 -0.30 3.52 -18.08
CA ALA A 22 -0.77 2.71 -19.20
C ALA A 22 0.26 2.59 -20.33
N TYR A 23 0.91 3.70 -20.70
CA TYR A 23 1.99 3.70 -21.69
C TYR A 23 3.18 2.86 -21.23
N LEU A 24 3.58 2.99 -19.96
CA LEU A 24 4.68 2.22 -19.40
C LEU A 24 4.39 0.72 -19.43
N LEU A 25 3.22 0.29 -18.95
CA LEU A 25 2.83 -1.12 -18.96
C LEU A 25 2.79 -1.68 -20.39
N SER A 26 2.24 -0.90 -21.34
CA SER A 26 2.20 -1.30 -22.75
C SER A 26 3.61 -1.45 -23.32
N ALA A 27 4.50 -0.48 -23.09
CA ALA A 27 5.87 -0.54 -23.57
C ALA A 27 6.65 -1.72 -22.98
N THR A 28 6.46 -2.03 -21.69
CA THR A 28 7.08 -3.18 -21.03
C THR A 28 6.62 -4.50 -21.64
N ILE A 29 5.31 -4.68 -21.83
CA ILE A 29 4.74 -5.92 -22.40
C ILE A 29 5.20 -6.11 -23.85
N GLN A 30 5.15 -5.04 -24.66
CA GLN A 30 5.59 -5.10 -26.05
C GLN A 30 7.11 -5.35 -26.16
N GLY A 31 7.91 -4.75 -25.28
CA GLY A 31 9.34 -5.02 -25.20
C GLY A 31 9.63 -6.48 -24.82
N GLY A 32 8.91 -7.03 -23.84
CA GLY A 32 9.00 -8.44 -23.45
C GLY A 32 8.68 -9.39 -24.60
N TYR A 33 7.65 -9.08 -25.39
CA TYR A 33 7.31 -9.84 -26.58
C TYR A 33 8.44 -9.82 -27.62
N VAL A 34 9.00 -8.63 -27.92
CA VAL A 34 10.12 -8.51 -28.86
C VAL A 34 11.34 -9.31 -28.39
N LEU A 35 11.67 -9.26 -27.09
CA LEU A 35 12.76 -10.04 -26.51
C LEU A 35 12.49 -11.55 -26.59
N ALA A 36 11.25 -11.99 -26.37
CA ALA A 36 10.87 -13.38 -26.49
C ALA A 36 11.06 -13.91 -27.91
N ILE A 37 10.69 -13.13 -28.92
CA ILE A 37 10.93 -13.46 -30.33
C ILE A 37 12.43 -13.53 -30.65
N ALA A 38 13.20 -12.55 -30.20
CA ALA A 38 14.64 -12.50 -30.44
C ALA A 38 15.39 -13.68 -29.79
N ALA A 39 14.94 -14.13 -28.62
CA ALA A 39 15.52 -15.25 -27.89
C ALA A 39 14.96 -16.62 -28.30
N GLN A 40 13.90 -16.67 -29.12
CA GLN A 40 13.09 -17.87 -29.36
C GLN A 40 12.67 -18.59 -28.06
N ASP A 41 12.29 -17.79 -27.06
CA ASP A 41 12.00 -18.25 -25.70
C ASP A 41 10.82 -17.43 -25.16
N PRO A 42 9.74 -18.05 -24.66
CA PRO A 42 8.60 -17.29 -24.14
C PRO A 42 8.88 -16.56 -22.81
N ARG A 43 9.90 -16.97 -22.04
CA ARG A 43 10.15 -16.47 -20.68
C ARG A 43 10.27 -14.94 -20.56
N PRO A 44 10.93 -14.20 -21.48
CA PRO A 44 11.00 -12.73 -21.39
C PRO A 44 9.63 -12.04 -21.43
N TYR A 45 8.67 -12.59 -22.17
CA TYR A 45 7.30 -12.07 -22.18
C TYR A 45 6.60 -12.34 -20.85
N ASP A 46 6.70 -13.57 -20.33
CA ASP A 46 6.11 -13.94 -19.04
C ASP A 46 6.66 -13.06 -17.89
N HIS A 47 7.98 -12.82 -17.90
CA HIS A 47 8.63 -11.92 -16.94
C HIS A 47 8.15 -10.46 -17.09
N ALA A 48 7.96 -9.98 -18.32
CA ALA A 48 7.43 -8.64 -18.55
C ALA A 48 6.00 -8.49 -18.01
N CYS A 49 5.14 -9.49 -18.24
CA CYS A 49 3.79 -9.50 -17.68
C CYS A 49 3.79 -9.55 -16.14
N ALA A 50 4.63 -10.41 -15.55
CA ALA A 50 4.77 -10.50 -14.09
C ALA A 50 5.22 -9.17 -13.47
N GLY A 51 6.29 -8.57 -14.02
CA GLY A 51 6.80 -7.28 -13.55
C GLY A 51 5.81 -6.13 -13.75
N ALA A 52 5.06 -6.11 -14.84
CA ALA A 52 4.00 -5.14 -15.08
C ALA A 52 2.89 -5.23 -14.01
N LEU A 53 2.49 -6.44 -13.61
CA LEU A 53 1.51 -6.66 -12.55
C LEU A 53 2.05 -6.25 -11.17
N GLU A 54 3.31 -6.56 -10.88
CA GLU A 54 3.97 -6.12 -9.64
C GLU A 54 4.04 -4.59 -9.56
N LEU A 55 4.40 -3.91 -10.65
CA LEU A 55 4.41 -2.46 -10.73
C LEU A 55 3.03 -1.84 -10.53
N LEU A 56 2.00 -2.44 -11.14
CA LEU A 56 0.62 -1.98 -10.98
C LEU A 56 0.17 -2.12 -9.51
N ARG A 57 0.48 -3.24 -8.85
CA ARG A 57 0.19 -3.44 -7.42
C ARG A 57 0.94 -2.43 -6.55
N ALA A 58 2.21 -2.15 -6.86
CA ALA A 58 3.02 -1.16 -6.14
C ALA A 58 2.52 0.28 -6.36
N SER A 59 1.72 0.51 -7.40
CA SER A 59 1.11 1.82 -7.70
C SER A 59 -0.20 2.06 -6.94
N ALA A 60 -0.71 1.07 -6.21
CA ALA A 60 -1.84 1.25 -5.32
C ALA A 60 -1.51 2.23 -4.17
N PRO A 61 -2.50 2.90 -3.56
CA PRO A 61 -2.27 3.73 -2.39
C PRO A 61 -1.58 2.92 -1.29
N PRO A 62 -0.70 3.55 -0.48
CA PRO A 62 -0.16 2.88 0.69
C PRO A 62 -1.34 2.42 1.55
N ALA A 63 -1.32 1.16 1.98
CA ALA A 63 -2.30 0.68 2.96
C ALA A 63 -2.26 1.65 4.15
N GLN A 64 -3.39 2.32 4.42
CA GLN A 64 -3.55 3.16 5.60
C GLN A 64 -3.09 2.29 6.77
N ARG A 65 -1.94 2.61 7.38
CA ARG A 65 -1.65 2.08 8.71
C ARG A 65 -2.81 2.58 9.56
N HIS A 66 -3.68 1.67 10.01
CA HIS A 66 -4.55 1.96 11.14
C HIS A 66 -3.59 2.25 12.31
N ASP A 67 -3.18 3.50 12.44
CA ASP A 67 -2.71 4.04 13.71
C ASP A 67 -3.95 4.04 14.60
N GLU A 68 -4.19 2.91 15.26
CA GLU A 68 -5.12 2.87 16.36
C GLU A 68 -4.56 3.79 17.46
N PRO A 69 -5.27 4.86 17.85
CA PRO A 69 -4.79 5.74 18.89
C PRO A 69 -4.65 4.92 20.16
N ILE A 70 -3.45 4.89 20.72
CA ILE A 70 -3.16 4.27 22.01
C ILE A 70 -4.13 4.88 23.04
N SER A 71 -5.16 4.14 23.41
CA SER A 71 -6.18 4.61 24.35
C SER A 71 -5.57 4.67 25.76
N THR A 72 -5.13 5.85 26.17
CA THR A 72 -4.65 6.18 27.53
C THR A 72 -5.81 6.18 28.54
N THR A 73 -6.64 5.14 28.56
CA THR A 73 -7.82 5.08 29.44
C THR A 73 -7.74 3.99 30.52
N ASN A 74 -6.75 3.09 30.49
CA ASN A 74 -6.67 1.98 31.45
C ASN A 74 -5.48 2.05 32.42
N ILE A 75 -5.22 3.22 33.01
CA ILE A 75 -4.54 3.25 34.32
C ILE A 75 -5.63 3.06 35.38
N PRO A 76 -5.72 1.90 36.06
CA PRO A 76 -6.65 1.75 37.16
C PRO A 76 -6.25 2.71 38.29
N ALA A 77 -7.17 3.61 38.64
CA ALA A 77 -7.06 4.43 39.83
C ALA A 77 -7.03 3.52 41.07
N ALA A 78 -5.84 3.20 41.55
CA ALA A 78 -5.67 2.57 42.85
C ALA A 78 -6.01 3.59 43.94
N ALA A 79 -7.28 3.52 44.36
CA ALA A 79 -7.81 3.79 45.69
C ALA A 79 -7.04 4.79 46.57
N SER A 80 -7.47 6.04 46.53
CA SER A 80 -7.46 6.91 47.71
C SER A 80 -8.65 6.56 48.60
N ALA A 81 -8.41 6.02 49.80
CA ALA A 81 -9.12 6.42 51.02
C ALA A 81 -8.65 5.67 52.27
N SER A 82 -8.46 6.46 53.33
CA SER A 82 -8.74 6.17 54.74
C SER A 82 -7.62 5.57 55.61
N ALA A 83 -6.92 6.46 56.32
CA ALA A 83 -6.98 6.47 57.79
C ALA A 83 -6.71 7.91 58.29
N ALA A 84 -7.78 8.58 58.73
CA ALA A 84 -7.67 9.73 59.60
C ALA A 84 -7.48 9.24 61.05
N SER A 85 -6.84 10.09 61.87
CA SER A 85 -6.87 10.09 63.34
C SER A 85 -5.88 9.16 64.05
N GLU A 86 -4.82 9.74 64.64
CA GLU A 86 -4.56 9.80 66.09
C GLU A 86 -3.14 10.37 66.35
N ARG A 87 -3.07 11.62 66.86
CA ARG A 87 -2.70 11.97 68.25
C ARG A 87 -1.21 12.37 68.33
N ASN A 88 -0.90 13.67 68.21
CA ASN A 88 -0.58 14.57 69.34
C ASN A 88 0.50 14.02 70.27
N ASP A 89 1.77 14.39 70.03
CA ASP A 89 2.66 15.11 70.96
C ASP A 89 4.02 15.40 70.29
#